data_AF-A0A495YXX0-F1
#
_entry.id   AF-A0A495YXX0-F1
#
_cell.length_a   1.000
_cell.length_b   1.000
_cell.length_c   1.000
_cell.angle_alpha   90.00
_cell.angle_beta   90.00
_cell.angle_gamma   90.00
#
_symmetry.space_group_name_H-M   'P 1'
#
loop_
_entity.id
_entity.type
_entity.pdbx_description
1 polymer ?
#
loop_
_entity_poly.entity_id
_entity_poly.type
_entity_poly.pdbx_seq_one_letter_code
_entity_poly.pdbx_strand_id
1 'polypeptide(L)'
;MKKISAWRKYLTKRLSMNREETVHFLDAIMEEFQTYENVTTLQSALEVVAETQGGISELAKRTQMSPDALEKILSSDKAPHIDTLGTILNALGCRLSVVPIKVEKPCSELADEK
;
A
#
# COMPACT_ATOMS: atom_id res chain seq x y z
N MET A 1 -19.81 2.42 11.46
CA MET A 1 -18.42 2.83 11.80
C MET A 1 -17.62 1.82 12.65
N LYS A 2 -18.21 1.09 13.63
CA LYS A 2 -17.46 0.12 14.48
C LYS A 2 -16.77 -1.05 13.75
N LYS A 3 -17.26 -1.45 12.57
CA LYS A 3 -16.69 -2.58 11.80
C LYS A 3 -15.36 -2.22 11.13
N ILE A 4 -15.22 -0.99 10.63
CA ILE A 4 -14.01 -0.52 9.92
C ILE A 4 -12.83 -0.38 10.90
N SER A 5 -13.07 0.14 12.11
CA SER A 5 -12.04 0.25 13.14
C SER A 5 -11.56 -1.11 13.67
N ALA A 6 -12.47 -2.10 13.77
CA ALA A 6 -12.10 -3.47 14.14
C ALA A 6 -11.26 -4.15 13.05
N TRP A 7 -11.61 -3.95 11.77
CA TRP A 7 -10.83 -4.45 10.65
C TRP A 7 -9.43 -3.82 10.57
N ARG A 8 -9.31 -2.49 10.70
CA ARG A 8 -8.00 -1.81 10.76
C ARG A 8 -7.16 -2.36 11.91
N LYS A 9 -7.72 -2.49 13.12
CA LYS A 9 -7.00 -3.05 14.27
C LYS A 9 -6.52 -4.49 14.05
N TYR A 10 -7.35 -5.33 13.43
CA TYR A 10 -6.95 -6.69 13.05
C TYR A 10 -5.81 -6.67 12.02
N LEU A 11 -5.94 -5.85 10.98
CA LEU A 11 -4.95 -5.72 9.92
C LEU A 11 -3.60 -5.23 10.46
N THR A 12 -3.60 -4.18 11.28
CA THR A 12 -2.38 -3.66 11.94
C THR A 12 -1.69 -4.76 12.76
N LYS A 13 -2.45 -5.56 13.50
CA LYS A 13 -1.90 -6.68 14.29
C LYS A 13 -1.28 -7.77 13.41
N ARG A 14 -1.91 -8.09 12.28
CA ARG A 14 -1.43 -9.12 11.37
C ARG A 14 -0.14 -8.69 10.67
N LEU A 15 -0.13 -7.48 10.12
CA LEU A 15 1.01 -6.94 9.38
C LEU A 15 2.23 -6.69 10.27
N SER A 16 2.06 -6.35 11.55
CA SER A 16 3.19 -6.16 12.48
C SER A 16 3.92 -7.46 12.84
N MET A 17 3.30 -8.62 12.61
CA MET A 17 3.88 -9.93 12.95
C MET A 17 4.74 -10.51 11.82
N ASN A 18 4.49 -10.12 10.56
CA ASN A 18 5.16 -10.70 9.41
C ASN A 18 5.48 -9.66 8.33
N ARG A 19 6.77 -9.50 8.05
CA ARG A 19 7.28 -8.61 7.00
C ARG A 19 6.83 -9.05 5.60
N GLU A 20 6.80 -10.35 5.33
CA GLU A 20 6.39 -10.91 4.04
C GLU A 20 4.91 -10.60 3.75
N GLU A 21 4.05 -10.72 4.76
CA GLU A 21 2.63 -10.33 4.62
C GLU A 21 2.46 -8.84 4.35
N THR A 22 3.31 -7.99 4.92
CA THR A 22 3.31 -6.54 4.61
C THR A 22 3.69 -6.27 3.16
N VAL A 23 4.67 -7.00 2.63
CA VAL A 23 5.07 -6.89 1.22
C VAL A 23 3.93 -7.35 0.31
N HIS A 24 3.35 -8.53 0.55
CA HIS A 24 2.22 -9.03 -0.24
C HIS A 24 0.99 -8.11 -0.17
N PHE A 25 0.73 -7.52 1.00
CA PHE A 25 -0.34 -6.56 1.16
C PHE A 25 -0.10 -5.30 0.31
N LEU A 26 1.11 -4.73 0.36
CA LEU A 26 1.45 -3.56 -0.48
C LEU A 26 1.41 -3.89 -1.97
N ASP A 27 1.88 -5.07 -2.37
CA ASP A 27 1.85 -5.54 -3.75
C ASP A 27 0.41 -5.63 -4.29
N ALA A 28 -0.50 -6.27 -3.54
CA ALA A 28 -1.91 -6.35 -3.90
C ALA A 28 -2.58 -4.97 -4.02
N ILE A 29 -2.23 -4.03 -3.13
CA ILE A 29 -2.75 -2.66 -3.18
C ILE A 29 -2.20 -1.91 -4.40
N MET A 30 -0.93 -2.14 -4.79
CA MET A 30 -0.35 -1.56 -6.00
C MET A 30 -1.04 -2.10 -7.26
N GLU A 31 -1.36 -3.39 -7.32
CA GLU A 31 -2.14 -3.98 -8.40
C GLU A 31 -3.55 -3.37 -8.50
N GLU A 32 -4.24 -3.23 -7.36
CA GLU A 32 -5.57 -2.60 -7.31
C GLU A 32 -5.51 -1.13 -7.76
N PHE A 33 -4.51 -0.38 -7.28
CA PHE A 33 -4.28 1.00 -7.69
C PHE A 33 -4.02 1.13 -9.20
N GLN A 34 -3.22 0.23 -9.79
CA GLN A 34 -2.95 0.26 -11.22
C GLN A 34 -4.16 -0.15 -12.08
N THR A 35 -5.05 -0.98 -11.52
CA THR A 35 -6.23 -1.48 -12.23
C THR A 35 -7.40 -0.49 -12.18
N TYR A 36 -7.62 0.13 -11.01
CA TYR A 36 -8.81 0.94 -10.75
C TYR A 36 -8.50 2.41 -10.45
N GLU A 37 -7.24 2.82 -10.47
CA GLU A 37 -6.77 4.20 -10.18
C GLU A 37 -7.26 4.74 -8.81
N ASN A 38 -7.47 3.84 -7.85
CA ASN A 38 -8.01 4.19 -6.54
C ASN A 38 -6.90 4.68 -5.57
N VAL A 39 -6.65 5.98 -5.62
CA VAL A 39 -5.65 6.67 -4.78
C VAL A 39 -5.93 6.50 -3.29
N THR A 40 -7.19 6.57 -2.87
CA THR A 40 -7.58 6.50 -1.46
C THR A 40 -7.26 5.14 -0.85
N THR A 41 -7.39 4.05 -1.62
CA THR A 41 -7.00 2.71 -1.17
C THR A 41 -5.49 2.62 -0.94
N LEU A 42 -4.68 3.14 -1.87
CA LEU A 42 -3.22 3.17 -1.76
C LEU A 42 -2.76 3.93 -0.51
N GLN A 43 -3.31 5.12 -0.30
CA GLN A 43 -2.96 5.97 0.85
C GLN A 43 -3.35 5.35 2.19
N SER A 44 -4.58 4.84 2.27
CA SER A 44 -5.06 4.16 3.48
C SER A 44 -4.19 2.94 3.82
N ALA A 45 -3.73 2.19 2.81
CA ALA A 45 -2.80 1.09 3.01
C ALA A 45 -1.44 1.57 3.52
N LEU A 46 -0.88 2.64 2.95
CA LEU A 46 0.39 3.22 3.41
C LEU A 46 0.28 3.73 4.85
N GLU A 47 -0.83 4.34 5.24
CA GLU A 47 -1.09 4.73 6.63
C GLU A 47 -1.11 3.52 7.57
N VAL A 48 -1.84 2.47 7.21
CA VAL A 48 -1.91 1.24 8.02
C VAL A 48 -0.52 0.63 8.17
N VAL A 49 0.27 0.56 7.10
CA VAL A 49 1.64 0.02 7.18
C VAL A 49 2.53 0.94 8.01
N ALA A 50 2.42 2.26 7.88
CA ALA A 50 3.13 3.20 8.75
C ALA A 50 2.80 2.99 10.23
N GLU A 51 1.51 2.85 10.57
CA GLU A 51 1.04 2.53 11.93
C GLU A 51 1.66 1.23 12.46
N THR A 52 1.76 0.19 11.63
CA THR A 52 2.36 -1.11 12.03
C THR A 52 3.85 -1.01 12.37
N GLN A 53 4.57 -0.06 11.77
CA GLN A 53 6.02 0.06 11.87
C GLN A 53 6.50 1.10 12.89
N GLY A 54 5.61 1.54 13.79
CA GLY A 54 5.91 2.55 14.82
C GLY A 54 5.26 3.91 14.56
N GLY A 55 4.37 4.00 13.57
CA GLY A 55 3.60 5.20 13.24
C GLY A 55 4.34 6.20 12.34
N ILE A 56 3.66 7.30 12.03
CA ILE A 56 4.14 8.38 11.15
C ILE A 56 5.47 8.94 11.64
N SER A 57 5.64 9.13 12.95
CA SER A 57 6.88 9.67 13.52
C SER A 57 8.11 8.79 13.27
N GLU A 58 7.94 7.46 13.33
CA GLU A 58 9.04 6.54 13.08
C GLU A 58 9.33 6.42 11.58
N LEU A 59 8.28 6.39 10.75
CA LEU A 59 8.44 6.40 9.30
C LEU A 59 9.13 7.69 8.82
N ALA A 60 8.77 8.85 9.36
CA ALA A 60 9.39 10.14 9.04
C ALA A 60 10.91 10.15 9.30
N LYS A 61 11.37 9.53 10.40
CA LYS A 61 12.81 9.38 10.67
C LYS A 61 13.51 8.54 9.61
N ARG A 62 12.88 7.44 9.17
CA ARG A 62 13.45 6.53 8.17
C ARG A 62 13.47 7.13 6.78
N THR A 63 12.46 7.94 6.43
CA THR A 63 12.38 8.64 5.14
C THR A 63 13.15 9.96 5.13
N GLN A 64 13.65 10.43 6.28
CA GLN A 64 14.26 11.76 6.45
C GLN A 64 13.31 12.91 6.07
N MET A 65 12.00 12.70 6.24
CA MET A 65 10.96 13.69 5.99
C MET A 65 10.44 14.27 7.30
N SER A 66 9.80 15.44 7.26
CA SER A 66 9.06 15.92 8.43
C SER A 66 7.77 15.10 8.63
N PRO A 67 7.35 14.83 9.88
CA PRO A 67 6.09 14.15 10.16
C PRO A 67 4.89 14.82 9.49
N ASP A 68 4.79 16.16 9.53
CA ASP A 68 3.72 16.91 8.88
C ASP A 68 3.70 16.75 7.36
N ALA A 69 4.87 16.71 6.72
CA ALA A 69 4.95 16.49 5.27
C ALA A 69 4.48 15.08 4.92
N LEU A 70 4.92 14.08 5.69
CA LEU A 70 4.53 12.69 5.48
C LEU A 70 3.03 12.49 5.73
N GLU A 71 2.48 13.07 6.79
CA GLU A 71 1.04 13.05 7.07
C GLU A 71 0.24 13.71 5.94
N LYS A 72 0.67 14.87 5.45
CA LYS A 72 0.02 15.54 4.32
C LYS A 72 0.04 14.70 3.04
N ILE A 73 1.10 13.94 2.80
CA ILE A 73 1.21 13.04 1.65
C ILE A 73 0.25 11.85 1.79
N LEU A 74 0.24 11.24 2.98
CA LEU A 74 -0.58 10.07 3.27
C LEU A 74 -2.08 10.40 3.30
N SER A 75 -2.45 11.60 3.75
CA SER A 75 -3.84 12.05 3.84
C SER A 75 -4.27 12.97 2.68
N SER A 76 -3.49 13.06 1.61
CA SER A 76 -3.88 13.82 0.39
C SER A 76 -5.00 13.10 -0.37
N ASP A 77 -5.65 13.72 -1.35
CA ASP A 77 -6.49 13.00 -2.34
C ASP A 77 -5.72 12.65 -3.63
N LYS A 78 -4.40 12.90 -3.65
CA LYS A 78 -3.54 12.68 -4.81
C LYS A 78 -2.46 11.65 -4.49
N ALA A 79 -2.20 10.78 -5.47
CA ALA A 79 -1.10 9.82 -5.35
C ALA A 79 0.22 10.57 -5.11
N PRO A 80 1.09 10.03 -4.22
CA PRO A 80 2.41 10.59 -4.03
C PRO A 80 3.19 10.58 -5.36
N HIS A 81 4.05 11.59 -5.53
CA HIS A 81 5.01 11.56 -6.63
C HIS A 81 5.89 10.31 -6.54
N ILE A 82 6.36 9.82 -7.69
CA ILE A 82 7.08 8.53 -7.79
C ILE A 82 8.36 8.49 -6.93
N ASP A 83 9.05 9.62 -6.80
CA ASP A 83 10.23 9.80 -5.94
C ASP A 83 9.87 9.65 -4.45
N THR A 84 8.77 10.26 -4.05
CA THR A 84 8.23 10.21 -2.69
C THR A 84 7.75 8.80 -2.36
N LEU A 85 6.99 8.18 -3.27
CA LEU A 85 6.54 6.81 -3.13
C LEU A 85 7.72 5.84 -3.02
N GLY A 86 8.73 5.99 -3.87
CA GLY A 86 9.96 5.20 -3.80
C GLY A 86 10.69 5.37 -2.46
N THR A 87 10.77 6.59 -1.94
CA THR A 87 11.37 6.87 -0.63
C THR A 87 10.62 6.20 0.51
N ILE A 88 9.28 6.29 0.51
CA ILE A 88 8.42 5.64 1.51
C ILE A 88 8.59 4.12 1.42
N LEU A 89 8.45 3.53 0.23
CA LEU A 89 8.60 2.08 0.04
C LEU A 89 9.98 1.58 0.49
N ASN A 90 11.06 2.30 0.15
CA ASN A 90 12.41 1.96 0.59
C ASN A 90 12.53 1.96 2.13
N ALA A 91 11.94 2.94 2.81
CA ALA A 91 11.90 3.00 4.27
C ALA A 91 11.10 1.85 4.91
N LEU A 92 10.11 1.31 4.18
CA LEU A 92 9.35 0.12 4.53
C LEU A 92 10.03 -1.18 4.08
N GLY A 93 11.20 -1.08 3.43
CA GLY A 93 12.00 -2.22 2.97
C GLY A 93 11.51 -2.87 1.67
N CYS A 94 10.77 -2.13 0.86
CA CYS A 94 10.26 -2.48 -0.47
C CYS A 94 10.89 -1.58 -1.54
N ARG A 95 10.77 -1.94 -2.82
CA ARG A 95 11.18 -1.07 -3.94
C ARG A 95 10.19 -1.19 -5.08
N LEU A 96 10.08 -0.13 -5.89
CA LEU A 96 9.34 -0.20 -7.15
C LEU A 96 10.11 -1.05 -8.16
N SER A 97 9.39 -1.86 -8.93
CA SER A 97 9.93 -2.65 -10.03
C SER A 97 9.04 -2.58 -11.25
N VAL A 98 9.65 -2.67 -12.43
CA VAL A 98 8.92 -2.80 -13.70
C VAL A 98 8.77 -4.29 -14.00
N VAL A 99 7.53 -4.74 -14.12
CA VAL A 99 7.17 -6.11 -14.48
C VAL A 99 6.21 -6.09 -15.69
N PRO A 100 6.15 -7.16 -16.50
CA PRO A 100 5.16 -7.25 -17.57
C PRO A 100 3.74 -7.16 -16.99
N ILE A 101 2.85 -6.41 -17.66
CA ILE A 101 1.44 -6.37 -17.29
C ILE A 101 0.86 -7.76 -17.52
N LYS A 102 0.32 -8.36 -16.47
CA LYS A 102 -0.38 -9.63 -16.55
C LYS A 102 -1.72 -9.36 -17.23
N VAL A 103 -1.85 -9.77 -18.49
CA VAL A 103 -3.14 -9.74 -19.17
C VAL A 103 -3.98 -10.85 -18.56
N GLU A 104 -4.82 -10.51 -17.58
CA GLU A 104 -5.86 -11.43 -17.15
C GLU A 104 -6.77 -11.67 -18.35
N LYS A 105 -6.87 -12.93 -18.78
CA LYS A 105 -7.82 -13.30 -19.83
C LYS A 105 -9.21 -12.86 -19.36
N PRO A 106 -9.97 -12.11 -20.16
CA PRO A 106 -11.37 -11.85 -19.82
C PRO A 106 -12.07 -13.19 -19.64
N CYS A 107 -12.92 -13.28 -18.61
CA CYS A 107 -13.63 -14.48 -18.17
C CYS A 107 -14.70 -14.98 -19.19
N SER A 108 -14.50 -14.75 -20.49
CA SER A 108 -15.37 -15.18 -21.58
C SER A 108 -14.84 -16.37 -22.39
N GLU A 109 -13.69 -16.94 -22.04
CA GLU A 109 -13.18 -18.20 -22.64
C GLU A 109 -13.36 -19.38 -21.66
N LEU A 110 -14.61 -19.71 -21.32
CA LEU A 110 -14.97 -21.02 -20.76
C LEU A 110 -16.07 -21.72 -21.57
N ALA A 111 -16.40 -21.20 -22.75
CA ALA A 111 -17.08 -21.98 -23.77
C ALA A 111 -16.00 -22.52 -24.72
N ASP A 112 -16.08 -23.82 -25.00
CA ASP A 112 -15.25 -24.56 -25.95
C ASP A 112 -13.86 -24.99 -25.45
N GLU A 113 -13.83 -26.03 -24.62
CA GLU A 113 -13.04 -27.21 -25.01
C GLU A 113 -13.66 -28.52 -24.48
N LYS A 114 -14.36 -29.19 -25.41
CA LYS A 114 -14.71 -30.62 -25.57
C LYS A 114 -15.56 -31.36 -24.52
#